data_AF-A0A397FFG5-F1
#
_entry.id   AF-A0A397FFG5-F1
#
_cell.length_a   1.000
_cell.length_b   1.000
_cell.length_c   1.000
_cell.angle_alpha   90.00
_cell.angle_beta   90.00
_cell.angle_gamma   90.00
#
_symmetry.space_group_name_H-M   'P 1'
#
loop_
_entity.id
_entity.type
_entity.pdbx_description
1 polymer ?
#
loop_
_entity_poly.entity_id
_entity_poly.type
_entity_poly.pdbx_seq_one_letter_code
_entity_poly.pdbx_strand_id
1 'polypeptide(L)'
;AQTLSPRYELTLRRRKIQGSDHSESGDDSFDSGDDGSGDDQDLQDEINMLATEDAGSIAMEFESIYRAHVRADVNRVLLETLLATCCHETQVMTQLITVNAALLGALFHSIGTEIVGFFVENFVQLFHKKLEALHQTRLATSDDDTPSKETSNLLLFITNLYGFETVHCTLVYDIFRYLSDRKNQTHMARRVQFLLDLISNLKKQKAKSKGTSALSSDRFLHLRKWIGRVKTRVGHANNPLRVSLSELLAADAKYNPFYALLGSKFAQSDTRYKFTLQLAFWDIFKQVLDFTELSPSAVLFLKVVFEKLLLIEDESTVLVVFERIALQKVKTPALRDGITVFLHQHMLPYKFKDSKGKFRAKMVCALLDAMGKK
;
A
#
# COMPACT_ATOMS: atom_id res chain seq x y z
N ALA A 1 18.74 11.58 18.81
CA ALA A 1 18.31 12.57 17.81
C ALA A 1 18.55 11.99 16.42
N GLN A 2 17.53 11.35 15.85
CA GLN A 2 17.49 10.90 14.47
C GLN A 2 16.24 11.53 13.88
N THR A 3 16.46 12.52 13.01
CA THR A 3 15.42 13.29 12.34
C THR A 3 14.63 12.40 11.40
N LEU A 4 13.31 12.39 11.58
CA LEU A 4 12.32 11.63 10.83
C LEU A 4 12.18 12.15 9.39
N SER A 5 11.70 11.28 8.50
CA SER A 5 11.27 11.66 7.15
C SER A 5 10.04 12.59 7.20
N PRO A 6 10.01 13.71 6.46
CA PRO A 6 8.96 14.73 6.53
C PRO A 6 7.53 14.25 6.25
N ARG A 7 7.37 13.12 5.55
CA ARG A 7 6.04 12.56 5.20
C ARG A 7 5.26 12.01 6.39
N TYR A 8 5.93 11.64 7.49
CA TYR A 8 5.29 11.05 8.68
C TYR A 8 4.95 12.08 9.77
N GLU A 9 5.51 13.29 9.72
CA GLU A 9 5.20 14.34 10.70
C GLU A 9 3.86 15.05 10.43
N LEU A 10 3.43 15.10 9.17
CA LEU A 10 2.16 15.73 8.76
C LEU A 10 0.93 14.98 9.30
N THR A 11 1.01 13.64 9.41
CA THR A 11 -0.08 12.80 9.94
C THR A 11 -0.24 12.85 11.45
N LEU A 12 0.84 13.16 12.19
CA LEU A 12 0.80 13.38 13.64
C LEU A 12 0.36 14.80 14.02
N ARG A 13 0.69 15.81 13.20
CA ARG A 13 0.26 17.19 13.45
C ARG A 13 -1.24 17.41 13.27
N ARG A 14 -1.91 16.75 12.31
CA ARG A 14 -3.38 16.84 12.16
C ARG A 14 -4.14 16.33 13.38
N ARG A 15 -3.64 15.30 14.07
CA ARG A 15 -4.27 14.76 15.29
C ARG A 15 -4.15 15.68 16.52
N LYS A 16 -3.20 16.64 16.52
CA LYS A 16 -3.00 17.57 17.64
C LYS A 16 -3.77 18.89 17.49
N ILE A 17 -4.26 19.22 16.30
CA ILE A 17 -4.99 20.47 16.04
C ILE A 17 -6.50 20.30 16.35
N GLN A 18 -7.01 19.08 16.41
CA GLN A 18 -8.43 18.79 16.74
C GLN A 18 -8.71 18.62 18.25
N GLY A 19 -7.74 18.94 19.13
CA GLY A 19 -7.80 18.64 20.56
C GLY A 19 -7.68 19.81 21.52
N SER A 20 -7.84 21.06 21.08
CA SER A 20 -7.91 22.20 22.00
C SER A 20 -8.75 23.35 21.46
N ASP A 21 -9.73 23.74 22.27
CA ASP A 21 -10.45 25.01 22.33
C ASP A 21 -11.93 24.97 21.90
N HIS A 22 -12.78 24.74 22.89
CA HIS A 22 -14.17 25.18 22.91
C HIS A 22 -14.25 26.51 23.67
N SER A 23 -14.56 27.60 22.96
CA SER A 23 -15.42 28.69 23.46
C SER A 23 -15.87 29.62 22.32
N GLU A 24 -17.17 29.58 22.06
CA GLU A 24 -18.11 30.65 21.66
C GLU A 24 -17.95 31.51 20.40
N SER A 25 -18.96 31.32 19.53
CA SER A 25 -19.80 32.32 18.85
C SER A 25 -19.27 33.12 17.64
N GLY A 26 -20.04 33.03 16.55
CA GLY A 26 -19.96 33.92 15.38
C GLY A 26 -20.47 33.24 14.12
N ASP A 27 -21.73 33.51 13.77
CA ASP A 27 -22.29 33.29 12.43
C ASP A 27 -21.36 33.91 11.38
N ASP A 28 -20.94 33.14 10.39
CA ASP A 28 -20.77 33.63 9.02
C ASP A 28 -20.73 32.46 8.04
N SER A 29 -21.71 32.47 7.15
CA SER A 29 -21.87 31.60 6.00
C SER A 29 -20.69 31.70 5.02
N PHE A 30 -19.99 30.59 4.78
CA PHE A 30 -19.12 30.44 3.61
C PHE A 30 -19.28 29.05 3.00
N ASP A 31 -19.92 29.04 1.83
CA ASP A 31 -20.07 27.90 0.92
C ASP A 31 -18.67 27.45 0.45
N SER A 32 -18.26 26.25 0.87
CA SER A 32 -17.09 25.55 0.35
C SER A 32 -17.51 24.12 0.05
N GLY A 33 -17.65 23.78 -1.23
CA GLY A 33 -17.93 22.43 -1.69
C GLY A 33 -16.87 21.44 -1.22
N ASP A 34 -17.27 20.57 -0.29
CA ASP A 34 -16.51 19.43 0.21
C ASP A 34 -16.91 18.20 -0.61
N ASP A 35 -16.22 17.98 -1.73
CA ASP A 35 -16.32 16.74 -2.54
C ASP A 35 -15.40 15.62 -1.97
N GLY A 36 -14.94 15.73 -0.72
CA GLY A 36 -14.03 14.77 -0.09
C GLY A 36 -14.71 13.71 0.79
N SER A 37 -16.01 13.85 1.10
CA SER A 37 -16.72 12.98 2.06
C SER A 37 -17.50 11.83 1.42
N GLY A 38 -17.71 11.87 0.09
CA GLY A 38 -18.47 10.82 -0.62
C GLY A 38 -17.70 9.50 -0.70
N ASP A 39 -16.44 9.57 -1.16
CA ASP A 39 -15.61 8.38 -1.37
C ASP A 39 -15.33 7.62 -0.06
N ASP A 40 -15.09 8.34 1.04
CA ASP A 40 -14.83 7.73 2.35
C ASP A 40 -16.09 7.06 2.92
N GLN A 41 -17.27 7.64 2.69
CA GLN A 41 -18.55 7.07 3.15
C GLN A 41 -18.94 5.84 2.32
N ASP A 42 -18.75 5.88 1.00
CA ASP A 42 -19.01 4.76 0.09
C ASP A 42 -18.10 3.57 0.40
N LEU A 43 -16.80 3.79 0.63
CA LEU A 43 -15.86 2.75 1.07
C LEU A 43 -16.25 2.16 2.44
N GLN A 44 -16.73 3.00 3.36
CA GLN A 44 -17.14 2.56 4.70
C GLN A 44 -18.42 1.71 4.64
N ASP A 45 -19.38 2.10 3.80
CA ASP A 45 -20.63 1.38 3.58
C ASP A 45 -20.38 0.06 2.82
N GLU A 46 -19.44 0.03 1.87
CA GLU A 46 -19.01 -1.19 1.17
C GLU A 46 -18.27 -2.16 2.10
N ILE A 47 -17.44 -1.65 3.02
CA ILE A 47 -16.79 -2.43 4.08
C ILE A 47 -17.83 -3.01 5.05
N ASN A 48 -18.91 -2.29 5.34
CA ASN A 48 -20.01 -2.80 6.15
C ASN A 48 -20.89 -3.81 5.39
N MET A 49 -21.03 -3.68 4.07
CA MET A 49 -21.71 -4.66 3.20
C MET A 49 -20.95 -6.00 3.07
N LEU A 50 -19.64 -6.06 3.37
CA LEU A 50 -18.90 -7.33 3.49
C LEU A 50 -19.53 -8.31 4.50
N ALA A 51 -20.40 -7.82 5.39
CA ALA A 51 -21.13 -8.64 6.36
C ALA A 51 -22.33 -9.40 5.78
N THR A 52 -22.84 -9.04 4.60
CA THR A 52 -24.10 -9.58 4.04
C THR A 52 -23.94 -9.97 2.57
N GLU A 53 -23.64 -11.26 2.35
CA GLU A 53 -23.88 -12.11 1.16
C GLU A 53 -23.43 -11.69 -0.25
N ASP A 54 -23.07 -10.44 -0.55
CA ASP A 54 -22.68 -9.97 -1.90
C ASP A 54 -21.16 -9.93 -2.13
N ALA A 55 -20.44 -10.88 -1.55
CA ALA A 55 -18.98 -10.88 -1.57
C ALA A 55 -18.35 -10.93 -2.99
N GLY A 56 -19.10 -11.37 -4.01
CA GLY A 56 -18.65 -11.35 -5.41
C GLY A 56 -18.62 -9.96 -6.05
N SER A 57 -19.58 -9.08 -5.73
CA SER A 57 -19.68 -7.72 -6.27
C SER A 57 -18.57 -6.84 -5.72
N ILE A 58 -18.29 -6.94 -4.42
CA ILE A 58 -17.26 -6.14 -3.74
C ILE A 58 -15.88 -6.35 -4.38
N ALA A 59 -15.50 -7.60 -4.66
CA ALA A 59 -14.23 -7.86 -5.34
C ALA A 59 -14.18 -7.29 -6.77
N MET A 60 -15.32 -7.11 -7.46
CA MET A 60 -15.37 -6.47 -8.78
C MET A 60 -15.33 -4.95 -8.69
N GLU A 61 -15.94 -4.39 -7.66
CA GLU A 61 -15.95 -2.96 -7.37
C GLU A 61 -14.56 -2.46 -7.02
N PHE A 62 -13.85 -3.15 -6.11
CA PHE A 62 -12.44 -2.89 -5.87
C PHE A 62 -11.59 -3.05 -7.15
N GLU A 63 -11.82 -4.08 -7.99
CA GLU A 63 -11.11 -4.18 -9.27
C GLU A 63 -11.36 -2.97 -10.19
N SER A 64 -12.57 -2.40 -10.15
CA SER A 64 -12.92 -1.17 -10.89
C SER A 64 -12.18 0.04 -10.32
N ILE A 65 -12.19 0.22 -9.00
CA ILE A 65 -11.48 1.31 -8.30
C ILE A 65 -9.98 1.26 -8.60
N TYR A 66 -9.37 0.07 -8.51
CA TYR A 66 -7.95 -0.15 -8.82
C TYR A 66 -7.60 0.01 -10.32
N ARG A 67 -8.59 0.05 -11.22
CA ARG A 67 -8.40 0.39 -12.64
C ARG A 67 -8.57 1.88 -12.91
N ALA A 68 -9.47 2.53 -12.19
CA ALA A 68 -9.78 3.95 -12.35
C ALA A 68 -8.71 4.85 -11.70
N HIS A 69 -8.17 4.42 -10.55
CA HIS A 69 -7.26 5.21 -9.73
C HIS A 69 -5.85 4.62 -9.67
N VAL A 70 -4.90 5.46 -9.24
CA VAL A 70 -3.52 5.06 -9.00
C VAL A 70 -3.47 4.09 -7.83
N ARG A 71 -2.84 2.92 -8.02
CA ARG A 71 -2.86 1.84 -7.02
C ARG A 71 -2.26 2.24 -5.67
N ALA A 72 -1.25 3.10 -5.70
CA ALA A 72 -0.59 3.61 -4.50
C ALA A 72 -1.55 4.45 -3.63
N ASP A 73 -2.41 5.26 -4.25
CA ASP A 73 -3.37 6.09 -3.52
C ASP A 73 -4.51 5.23 -2.97
N VAL A 74 -5.02 4.28 -3.76
CA VAL A 74 -6.04 3.33 -3.29
C VAL A 74 -5.51 2.49 -2.13
N ASN A 75 -4.29 1.96 -2.24
CA ASN A 75 -3.65 1.21 -1.16
C ASN A 75 -3.49 2.05 0.12
N ARG A 76 -3.13 3.33 -0.02
CA ARG A 76 -2.97 4.25 1.11
C ARG A 76 -4.30 4.51 1.81
N VAL A 77 -5.34 4.89 1.05
CA VAL A 77 -6.68 5.14 1.60
C VAL A 77 -7.21 3.88 2.28
N LEU A 78 -7.16 2.73 1.59
CA LEU A 78 -7.60 1.46 2.15
C LEU A 78 -6.81 1.07 3.42
N LEU A 79 -5.51 1.33 3.48
CA LEU A 79 -4.72 1.11 4.69
C LEU A 79 -5.15 2.02 5.84
N GLU A 80 -5.38 3.31 5.58
CA GLU A 80 -5.85 4.27 6.58
C GLU A 80 -7.23 3.85 7.14
N THR A 81 -8.17 3.50 6.26
CA THR A 81 -9.51 3.04 6.62
C THR A 81 -9.46 1.73 7.41
N LEU A 82 -8.67 0.74 6.97
CA LEU A 82 -8.54 -0.53 7.68
C LEU A 82 -7.89 -0.36 9.05
N LEU A 83 -6.87 0.49 9.18
CA LEU A 83 -6.22 0.77 10.45
C LEU A 83 -7.17 1.50 11.41
N ALA A 84 -7.91 2.51 10.94
CA ALA A 84 -8.90 3.23 11.75
C ALA A 84 -9.98 2.28 12.29
N THR A 85 -10.40 1.33 11.46
CA THR A 85 -11.50 0.40 11.75
C THR A 85 -11.06 -0.78 12.63
N CYS A 86 -9.82 -1.28 12.45
CA CYS A 86 -9.34 -2.50 13.09
C CYS A 86 -8.42 -2.26 14.30
N CYS A 87 -7.74 -1.11 14.37
CA CYS A 87 -6.71 -0.84 15.37
C CYS A 87 -7.18 0.17 16.42
N HIS A 88 -8.34 -0.07 17.03
CA HIS A 88 -8.82 0.73 18.16
C HIS A 88 -7.96 0.54 19.42
N GLU A 89 -7.79 1.63 20.18
CA GLU A 89 -7.00 1.69 21.41
C GLU A 89 -7.63 0.90 22.57
N THR A 90 -8.96 0.81 22.62
CA THR A 90 -9.72 0.31 23.77
C THR A 90 -10.24 -1.11 23.60
N GLN A 91 -10.45 -1.58 22.37
CA GLN A 91 -11.15 -2.85 22.09
C GLN A 91 -10.42 -3.74 21.08
N VAL A 92 -10.51 -5.05 21.28
CA VAL A 92 -10.05 -6.05 20.31
C VAL A 92 -11.16 -6.31 19.28
N MET A 93 -10.92 -5.95 18.02
CA MET A 93 -11.92 -5.96 16.95
C MET A 93 -11.97 -7.29 16.19
N THR A 94 -12.11 -8.42 16.89
CA THR A 94 -11.88 -9.76 16.31
C THR A 94 -12.73 -10.04 15.07
N GLN A 95 -14.03 -9.76 15.10
CA GLN A 95 -14.92 -10.08 13.98
C GLN A 95 -14.58 -9.25 12.74
N LEU A 96 -14.34 -7.96 12.94
CA LEU A 96 -14.05 -7.01 11.88
C LEU A 96 -12.66 -7.23 11.27
N ILE A 97 -11.67 -7.56 12.10
CA ILE A 97 -10.32 -7.96 11.65
C ILE A 97 -10.39 -9.20 10.77
N THR A 98 -11.19 -10.20 11.12
CA THR A 98 -11.33 -11.42 10.31
C THR A 98 -11.98 -11.13 8.95
N VAL A 99 -12.98 -10.24 8.88
CA VAL A 99 -13.62 -9.83 7.62
C VAL A 99 -12.64 -9.03 6.76
N ASN A 100 -11.95 -8.05 7.33
CA ASN A 100 -11.00 -7.21 6.61
C ASN A 100 -9.75 -7.98 6.14
N ALA A 101 -9.29 -8.96 6.92
CA ALA A 101 -8.23 -9.87 6.49
C ALA A 101 -8.70 -10.79 5.33
N ALA A 102 -9.98 -11.16 5.30
CA ALA A 102 -10.55 -11.90 4.17
C ALA A 102 -10.67 -11.03 2.92
N LEU A 103 -11.06 -9.75 3.05
CA LEU A 103 -11.05 -8.78 1.95
C LEU A 103 -9.65 -8.67 1.36
N LEU A 104 -8.63 -8.44 2.18
CA LEU A 104 -7.24 -8.42 1.69
C LEU A 104 -6.84 -9.74 1.03
N GLY A 105 -7.33 -10.88 1.53
CA GLY A 105 -7.13 -12.17 0.87
C GLY A 105 -7.85 -12.35 -0.47
N ALA A 106 -9.00 -11.72 -0.65
CA ALA A 106 -9.67 -11.66 -1.96
C ALA A 106 -8.88 -10.76 -2.92
N LEU A 107 -8.52 -9.55 -2.48
CA LEU A 107 -7.72 -8.58 -3.25
C LEU A 107 -6.34 -9.13 -3.64
N PHE A 108 -5.74 -9.94 -2.76
CA PHE A 108 -4.50 -10.65 -3.01
C PHE A 108 -4.58 -11.52 -4.26
N HIS A 109 -5.72 -12.16 -4.51
CA HIS A 109 -5.89 -13.06 -5.66
C HIS A 109 -6.45 -12.34 -6.89
N SER A 110 -7.26 -11.29 -6.71
CA SER A 110 -7.83 -10.54 -7.84
C SER A 110 -6.87 -9.52 -8.45
N ILE A 111 -6.21 -8.70 -7.63
CA ILE A 111 -5.39 -7.59 -8.11
C ILE A 111 -3.93 -8.01 -8.21
N GLY A 112 -3.40 -8.64 -7.15
CA GLY A 112 -2.05 -9.18 -7.15
C GLY A 112 -1.39 -9.25 -5.77
N THR A 113 -0.16 -9.77 -5.76
CA THR A 113 0.61 -10.00 -4.52
C THR A 113 1.15 -8.72 -3.90
N GLU A 114 1.19 -7.61 -4.66
CA GLU A 114 1.69 -6.31 -4.22
C GLU A 114 0.88 -5.70 -3.09
N ILE A 115 -0.45 -5.95 -3.07
CA ILE A 115 -1.34 -5.42 -2.04
C ILE A 115 -0.93 -5.99 -0.70
N VAL A 116 -0.96 -7.33 -0.56
CA VAL A 116 -0.61 -7.95 0.72
C VAL A 116 0.82 -7.59 1.15
N GLY A 117 1.76 -7.44 0.22
CA GLY A 117 3.10 -6.92 0.53
C GLY A 117 3.06 -5.56 1.22
N PHE A 118 2.39 -4.58 0.62
CA PHE A 118 2.24 -3.23 1.17
C PHE A 118 1.57 -3.23 2.55
N PHE A 119 0.47 -3.97 2.72
CA PHE A 119 -0.26 -4.01 3.99
C PHE A 119 0.54 -4.72 5.09
N VAL A 120 1.17 -5.86 4.79
CA VAL A 120 1.97 -6.62 5.75
C VAL A 120 3.18 -5.81 6.22
N GLU A 121 3.84 -5.10 5.31
CA GLU A 121 4.93 -4.18 5.66
C GLU A 121 4.47 -3.11 6.66
N ASN A 122 3.40 -2.38 6.33
CA ASN A 122 2.88 -1.32 7.18
C ASN A 122 2.39 -1.85 8.54
N PHE A 123 1.70 -3.00 8.56
CA PHE A 123 1.25 -3.62 9.83
C PHE A 123 2.41 -4.04 10.71
N VAL A 124 3.47 -4.62 10.13
CA VAL A 124 4.65 -5.08 10.88
C VAL A 124 5.47 -3.90 11.40
N GLN A 125 5.70 -2.88 10.59
CA GLN A 125 6.40 -1.66 11.02
C GLN A 125 5.62 -0.93 12.11
N LEU A 126 4.29 -0.79 11.95
CA LEU A 126 3.43 -0.19 12.97
C LEU A 126 3.43 -1.01 14.27
N PHE A 127 3.37 -2.34 14.15
CA PHE A 127 3.46 -3.25 15.30
C PHE A 127 4.78 -3.07 16.04
N HIS A 128 5.90 -3.07 15.33
CA HIS A 128 7.23 -2.87 15.91
C HIS A 128 7.36 -1.52 16.62
N LYS A 129 6.93 -0.44 15.96
CA LYS A 129 6.96 0.92 16.52
C LYS A 129 6.12 1.04 17.79
N LYS A 130 4.88 0.52 17.78
CA LYS A 130 4.00 0.54 18.96
C LYS A 130 4.55 -0.33 20.09
N LEU A 131 5.16 -1.46 19.75
CA LEU A 131 5.80 -2.32 20.74
C LEU A 131 6.97 -1.63 21.42
N GLU A 132 7.84 -0.97 20.65
CA GLU A 132 9.00 -0.25 21.17
C GLU A 132 8.61 0.98 21.99
N ALA A 133 7.60 1.74 21.55
CA ALA A 133 7.06 2.87 22.32
C ALA A 133 6.51 2.43 23.69
N LEU A 134 5.84 1.28 23.75
CA LEU A 134 5.37 0.70 25.01
C LEU A 134 6.53 0.24 25.90
N HIS A 135 7.60 -0.31 25.32
CA HIS A 135 8.81 -0.66 26.07
C HIS A 135 9.45 0.59 26.70
N GLN A 136 9.57 1.67 25.92
CA GLN A 136 10.17 2.92 26.40
C GLN A 136 9.32 3.58 27.49
N THR A 137 8.00 3.62 27.32
CA THR A 137 7.07 4.19 28.31
C THR A 137 7.09 3.39 29.62
N ARG A 138 7.15 2.04 29.53
CA ARG A 138 7.14 1.15 30.69
C ARG A 138 8.45 1.15 31.48
N LEU A 139 9.58 1.48 30.86
CA LEU A 139 10.84 1.73 31.59
C LEU A 139 10.75 2.97 32.50
N ALA A 140 9.80 3.89 32.25
CA ALA A 140 9.61 5.11 33.03
C ALA A 140 8.52 4.99 34.12
N THR A 141 7.54 4.08 33.96
CA THR A 141 6.41 3.91 34.88
C THR A 141 6.31 2.46 35.36
N SER A 142 6.48 2.23 36.66
CA SER A 142 6.39 0.92 37.31
C SER A 142 4.95 0.46 37.51
N ASP A 143 4.11 0.51 36.49
CA ASP A 143 2.75 -0.02 36.62
C ASP A 143 2.11 -0.51 35.31
N ASP A 144 1.27 -1.51 35.51
CA ASP A 144 0.41 -2.28 34.61
C ASP A 144 1.05 -3.09 33.46
N ASP A 145 0.78 -4.39 33.52
CA ASP A 145 1.35 -5.44 32.69
C ASP A 145 0.40 -5.85 31.54
N THR A 146 -0.59 -5.00 31.27
CA THR A 146 -1.60 -5.23 30.23
C THR A 146 -0.99 -5.02 28.83
N PRO A 147 -1.16 -5.97 27.89
CA PRO A 147 -0.75 -5.78 26.50
C PRO A 147 -1.66 -4.74 25.83
N SER A 148 -1.06 -3.78 25.11
CA SER A 148 -1.83 -2.82 24.29
C SER A 148 -2.76 -3.55 23.33
N LYS A 149 -4.04 -3.18 23.36
CA LYS A 149 -5.07 -3.78 22.50
C LYS A 149 -4.76 -3.58 21.01
N GLU A 150 -4.13 -2.47 20.66
CA GLU A 150 -3.69 -2.19 19.29
C GLU A 150 -2.63 -3.20 18.83
N THR A 151 -1.64 -3.51 19.68
CA THR A 151 -0.62 -4.53 19.36
C THR A 151 -1.24 -5.92 19.22
N SER A 152 -2.27 -6.22 20.01
CA SER A 152 -3.07 -7.45 19.89
C SER A 152 -3.91 -7.48 18.62
N ASN A 153 -4.51 -6.36 18.21
CA ASN A 153 -5.27 -6.22 16.97
C ASN A 153 -4.39 -6.44 15.73
N LEU A 154 -3.21 -5.84 15.70
CA LEU A 154 -2.22 -6.06 14.62
C LEU A 154 -1.77 -7.52 14.54
N LEU A 155 -1.48 -8.14 15.67
CA LEU A 155 -1.09 -9.55 15.72
C LEU A 155 -2.22 -10.47 15.26
N LEU A 156 -3.46 -10.17 15.66
CA LEU A 156 -4.66 -10.86 15.19
C LEU A 156 -4.85 -10.71 13.68
N PHE A 157 -4.58 -9.53 13.14
CA PHE A 157 -4.66 -9.28 11.70
C PHE A 157 -3.65 -10.15 10.93
N ILE A 158 -2.36 -10.10 11.32
CA ILE A 158 -1.29 -10.91 10.71
C ILE A 158 -1.61 -12.40 10.82
N THR A 159 -2.16 -12.84 11.95
CA THR A 159 -2.53 -14.24 12.18
C THR A 159 -3.71 -14.66 11.28
N ASN A 160 -4.73 -13.82 11.11
CA ASN A 160 -5.82 -14.08 10.16
C ASN A 160 -5.33 -14.14 8.70
N LEU A 161 -4.38 -13.27 8.32
CA LEU A 161 -3.75 -13.31 6.98
C LEU A 161 -3.05 -14.66 6.72
N TYR A 162 -2.32 -15.19 7.71
CA TYR A 162 -1.80 -16.57 7.68
C TYR A 162 -2.93 -17.61 7.59
N GLY A 163 -4.01 -17.42 8.34
CA GLY A 163 -5.20 -18.28 8.32
C GLY A 163 -5.81 -18.44 6.92
N PHE A 164 -5.88 -17.34 6.16
CA PHE A 164 -6.38 -17.27 4.79
C PHE A 164 -5.34 -17.60 3.70
N GLU A 165 -4.13 -18.04 4.09
CA GLU A 165 -3.04 -18.42 3.16
C GLU A 165 -2.55 -17.27 2.28
N THR A 166 -2.68 -16.02 2.76
CA THR A 166 -2.11 -14.85 2.07
C THR A 166 -0.64 -14.64 2.44
N VAL A 167 -0.27 -15.00 3.67
CA VAL A 167 1.09 -14.88 4.22
C VAL A 167 1.60 -16.26 4.65
N HIS A 168 2.87 -16.54 4.35
CA HIS A 168 3.51 -17.80 4.74
C HIS A 168 3.85 -17.84 6.23
N CYS A 169 3.92 -19.04 6.81
CA CYS A 169 4.24 -19.23 8.23
C CYS A 169 5.62 -18.69 8.65
N THR A 170 6.52 -18.43 7.71
CA THR A 170 7.84 -17.80 7.98
C THR A 170 7.69 -16.54 8.82
N LEU A 171 6.80 -15.62 8.43
CA LEU A 171 6.59 -14.38 9.16
C LEU A 171 6.08 -14.64 10.58
N VAL A 172 5.16 -15.59 10.75
CA VAL A 172 4.61 -15.96 12.07
C VAL A 172 5.70 -16.54 12.98
N TYR A 173 6.59 -17.38 12.45
CA TYR A 173 7.73 -17.91 13.21
C TYR A 173 8.74 -16.82 13.56
N ASP A 174 8.99 -15.87 12.67
CA ASP A 174 9.91 -14.78 12.94
C ASP A 174 9.35 -13.81 13.99
N ILE A 175 8.05 -13.48 13.93
CA ILE A 175 7.37 -12.72 14.99
C ILE A 175 7.43 -13.48 16.31
N PHE A 176 7.19 -14.79 16.31
CA PHE A 176 7.31 -15.61 17.52
C PHE A 176 8.72 -15.55 18.11
N ARG A 177 9.76 -15.69 17.28
CA ARG A 177 11.17 -15.58 17.72
C ARG A 177 11.48 -14.20 18.27
N TYR A 178 11.03 -13.15 17.59
CA TYR A 178 11.22 -11.77 18.00
C TYR A 178 10.56 -11.47 19.35
N LEU A 179 9.35 -11.97 19.58
CA LEU A 179 8.65 -11.85 20.87
C LEU A 179 9.27 -12.76 21.95
N SER A 180 9.85 -13.90 21.58
CA SER A 180 10.43 -14.85 22.53
C SER A 180 11.87 -14.52 22.93
N ASP A 181 12.50 -13.50 22.32
CA ASP A 181 13.90 -13.17 22.59
C ASP A 181 14.11 -12.69 24.05
N ARG A 182 15.17 -13.21 24.67
CA ARG A 182 15.43 -13.15 26.12
C ARG A 182 15.61 -11.72 26.66
N LYS A 183 15.88 -10.74 25.81
CA LYS A 183 15.99 -9.33 26.23
C LYS A 183 14.63 -8.69 26.60
N ASN A 184 13.50 -9.33 26.31
CA ASN A 184 12.15 -8.78 26.45
C ASN A 184 11.26 -9.53 27.48
N GLN A 185 11.88 -10.23 28.45
CA GLN A 185 11.40 -11.52 28.96
C GLN A 185 10.14 -11.56 29.85
N THR A 186 9.74 -10.49 30.54
CA THR A 186 8.53 -10.53 31.40
C THR A 186 7.26 -10.12 30.66
N HIS A 187 7.34 -9.12 29.78
CA HIS A 187 6.16 -8.55 29.12
C HIS A 187 5.78 -9.23 27.81
N MET A 188 6.75 -9.87 27.12
CA MET A 188 6.45 -10.59 25.87
C MET A 188 5.84 -11.96 26.11
N ALA A 189 6.00 -12.54 27.30
CA ALA A 189 5.45 -13.87 27.61
C ALA A 189 3.92 -13.93 27.38
N ARG A 190 3.17 -12.92 27.84
CA ARG A 190 1.71 -12.84 27.57
C ARG A 190 1.39 -12.65 26.09
N ARG A 191 2.26 -11.97 25.33
CA ARG A 191 2.08 -11.77 23.88
C ARG A 191 2.40 -13.03 23.07
N VAL A 192 3.42 -13.77 23.48
CA VAL A 192 3.73 -15.10 22.94
C VAL A 192 2.58 -16.05 23.24
N GLN A 193 2.06 -16.06 24.47
CA GLN A 193 0.88 -16.86 24.82
C GLN A 193 -0.33 -16.46 23.97
N PHE A 194 -0.59 -15.16 23.83
CA PHE A 194 -1.67 -14.67 22.97
C PHE A 194 -1.49 -15.13 21.52
N LEU A 195 -0.29 -15.04 20.94
CA LEU A 195 -0.01 -15.55 19.59
C LEU A 195 -0.29 -17.05 19.48
N LEU A 196 0.14 -17.85 20.47
CA LEU A 196 -0.11 -19.29 20.50
C LEU A 196 -1.61 -19.59 20.61
N ASP A 197 -2.35 -18.83 21.40
CA ASP A 197 -3.81 -18.95 21.52
C ASP A 197 -4.49 -18.61 20.19
N LEU A 198 -4.04 -17.57 19.48
CA LEU A 198 -4.53 -17.22 18.15
C LEU A 198 -4.29 -18.34 17.13
N ILE A 199 -3.08 -18.90 17.10
CA ILE A 199 -2.73 -20.03 16.20
C ILE A 199 -3.57 -21.27 16.54
N SER A 200 -3.76 -21.55 17.83
CA SER A 200 -4.61 -22.65 18.31
C SER A 200 -6.07 -22.45 17.89
N ASN A 201 -6.58 -21.23 18.00
CA ASN A 201 -7.94 -20.87 17.58
C ASN A 201 -8.13 -21.01 16.07
N LEU A 202 -7.16 -20.58 15.26
CA LEU A 202 -7.18 -20.82 13.80
C LEU A 202 -7.20 -22.31 13.47
N LYS A 203 -6.42 -23.13 14.17
CA LYS A 203 -6.42 -24.60 13.98
C LYS A 203 -7.79 -25.19 14.32
N LYS A 204 -8.44 -24.73 15.39
CA LYS A 204 -9.80 -25.15 15.77
C LYS A 204 -10.84 -24.72 14.73
N GLN A 205 -10.72 -23.50 14.17
CA GLN A 205 -11.59 -23.00 13.09
C GLN A 205 -11.43 -23.81 11.79
N LYS A 206 -10.23 -24.32 11.49
CA LYS A 206 -9.99 -25.23 10.36
C LYS A 206 -10.53 -26.65 10.60
N ALA A 207 -10.62 -27.11 11.86
CA ALA A 207 -10.86 -28.52 12.20
C ALA A 207 -12.32 -28.88 12.57
N LYS A 208 -13.22 -27.92 12.81
CA LYS A 208 -14.61 -28.22 13.22
C LYS A 208 -15.62 -28.06 12.08
N SER A 209 -16.06 -29.19 11.53
CA SER A 209 -17.22 -29.32 10.64
C SER A 209 -18.49 -29.82 11.37
N LYS A 210 -18.40 -30.22 12.66
CA LYS A 210 -19.53 -30.76 13.41
C LYS A 210 -19.55 -30.25 14.86
N GLY A 211 -20.56 -29.45 15.21
CA GLY A 211 -20.92 -29.12 16.60
C GLY A 211 -20.98 -27.63 16.96
N THR A 212 -22.22 -27.12 17.06
CA THR A 212 -22.83 -26.08 17.93
C THR A 212 -22.07 -24.87 18.53
N SER A 213 -20.80 -24.60 18.25
CA SER A 213 -20.21 -23.25 18.47
C SER A 213 -20.29 -22.42 17.19
N ALA A 214 -21.51 -22.32 16.64
CA ALA A 214 -21.79 -22.17 15.22
C ALA A 214 -21.47 -20.78 14.61
N LEU A 215 -21.55 -19.67 15.34
CA LEU A 215 -21.52 -18.35 14.66
C LEU A 215 -20.13 -17.87 14.18
N SER A 216 -19.04 -18.16 14.90
CA SER A 216 -17.71 -17.58 14.56
C SER A 216 -16.88 -18.49 13.64
N SER A 217 -16.96 -19.81 13.83
CA SER A 217 -16.25 -20.80 12.99
C SER A 217 -16.86 -20.89 11.58
N ASP A 218 -18.18 -20.70 11.48
CA ASP A 218 -18.90 -20.72 10.21
C ASP A 218 -18.53 -19.50 9.35
N ARG A 219 -18.41 -18.31 9.97
CA ARG A 219 -17.97 -17.09 9.28
C ARG A 219 -16.57 -17.21 8.68
N PHE A 220 -15.59 -17.73 9.41
CA PHE A 220 -14.23 -17.91 8.87
C PHE A 220 -14.23 -18.87 7.67
N LEU A 221 -14.98 -19.98 7.77
CA LEU A 221 -15.10 -20.93 6.67
C LEU A 221 -15.85 -20.33 5.47
N HIS A 222 -16.90 -19.55 5.71
CA HIS A 222 -17.63 -18.82 4.69
C HIS A 222 -16.72 -17.83 3.94
N LEU A 223 -15.94 -17.03 4.66
CA LEU A 223 -14.94 -16.12 4.08
C LEU A 223 -13.87 -16.88 3.29
N ARG A 224 -13.40 -18.03 3.79
CA ARG A 224 -12.45 -18.88 3.05
C ARG A 224 -13.05 -19.45 1.76
N LYS A 225 -14.32 -19.88 1.80
CA LYS A 225 -15.06 -20.32 0.60
C LYS A 225 -15.22 -19.18 -0.39
N TRP A 226 -15.50 -17.97 0.09
CA TRP A 226 -15.58 -16.77 -0.74
C TRP A 226 -14.26 -16.48 -1.45
N ILE A 227 -13.13 -16.45 -0.73
CA ILE A 227 -11.80 -16.31 -1.34
C ILE A 227 -11.56 -17.42 -2.38
N GLY A 228 -12.03 -18.64 -2.10
CA GLY A 228 -12.03 -19.75 -3.07
C GLY A 228 -12.77 -19.43 -4.37
N ARG A 229 -13.97 -18.82 -4.30
CA ARG A 229 -14.71 -18.37 -5.49
C ARG A 229 -13.95 -17.31 -6.28
N VAL A 230 -13.29 -16.37 -5.59
CA VAL A 230 -12.45 -15.35 -6.23
C VAL A 230 -11.27 -15.99 -6.97
N LYS A 231 -10.57 -16.95 -6.36
CA LYS A 231 -9.48 -17.72 -7.00
C LYS A 231 -9.94 -18.39 -8.30
N THR A 232 -11.11 -19.04 -8.27
CA THR A 232 -11.67 -19.72 -9.46
C THR A 232 -12.04 -18.72 -10.55
N ARG A 233 -12.62 -17.56 -10.19
CA ARG A 233 -12.99 -16.51 -11.15
C ARG A 233 -11.78 -15.95 -11.89
N VAL A 234 -10.72 -15.62 -11.16
CA VAL A 234 -9.51 -14.99 -11.73
C VAL A 234 -8.67 -16.01 -12.53
N GLY A 235 -8.96 -17.31 -12.39
CA GLY A 235 -8.28 -18.38 -13.11
C GLY A 235 -6.85 -18.65 -12.62
N HIS A 236 -6.44 -18.02 -11.52
CA HIS A 236 -5.14 -18.23 -10.90
C HIS A 236 -5.20 -18.04 -9.38
N ALA A 237 -4.29 -18.70 -8.67
CA ALA A 237 -4.12 -18.53 -7.23
C ALA A 237 -2.68 -18.15 -6.92
N ASN A 238 -2.50 -16.98 -6.34
CA ASN A 238 -1.20 -16.52 -5.86
C ASN A 238 -0.69 -17.38 -4.70
N ASN A 239 0.62 -17.63 -4.70
CA ASN A 239 1.28 -18.34 -3.61
C ASN A 239 1.40 -17.43 -2.38
N PRO A 240 1.23 -17.95 -1.16
CA PRO A 240 1.35 -17.17 0.06
C PRO A 240 2.68 -16.39 0.10
N LEU A 241 2.60 -15.12 0.49
CA LEU A 241 3.74 -14.23 0.53
C LEU A 241 4.79 -14.74 1.53
N ARG A 242 5.99 -15.05 1.02
CA ARG A 242 7.15 -15.46 1.83
C ARG A 242 8.04 -14.25 2.06
N VAL A 243 7.89 -13.63 3.22
CA VAL A 243 8.69 -12.48 3.67
C VAL A 243 9.16 -12.72 5.09
N SER A 244 10.38 -12.31 5.39
CA SER A 244 10.93 -12.35 6.75
C SER A 244 10.62 -11.06 7.51
N LEU A 245 10.58 -11.14 8.84
CA LEU A 245 10.40 -9.95 9.69
C LEU A 245 11.51 -8.91 9.46
N SER A 246 12.76 -9.37 9.30
CA SER A 246 13.91 -8.50 9.07
C SER A 246 13.82 -7.73 7.75
N GLU A 247 13.29 -8.34 6.69
CA GLU A 247 13.13 -7.67 5.39
C GLU A 247 12.08 -6.56 5.48
N LEU A 248 10.95 -6.80 6.15
CA LEU A 248 9.87 -5.81 6.32
C LEU A 248 10.31 -4.62 7.18
N LEU A 249 11.14 -4.85 8.20
CA LEU A 249 11.70 -3.78 9.03
C LEU A 249 12.81 -3.00 8.33
N ALA A 250 13.46 -3.58 7.31
CA ALA A 250 14.57 -2.96 6.58
C ALA A 250 14.17 -2.38 5.21
N ALA A 251 12.88 -2.45 4.83
CA ALA A 251 12.37 -2.07 3.51
C ALA A 251 12.75 -0.64 3.08
N ASP A 252 12.88 0.29 4.04
CA ASP A 252 13.21 1.70 3.80
C ASP A 252 14.72 2.03 3.75
N ALA A 253 15.61 1.06 3.95
CA ALA A 253 16.99 1.39 4.31
C ALA A 253 17.85 1.93 3.14
N LYS A 254 17.59 1.53 1.88
CA LYS A 254 18.34 2.01 0.69
C LYS A 254 17.78 1.44 -0.61
N TYR A 255 17.72 2.24 -1.68
CA TYR A 255 17.51 1.69 -3.04
C TYR A 255 18.59 0.66 -3.38
N ASN A 256 18.17 -0.55 -3.73
CA ASN A 256 19.06 -1.63 -4.17
C ASN A 256 19.01 -1.75 -5.70
N PRO A 257 20.13 -1.53 -6.43
CA PRO A 257 20.20 -1.67 -7.89
C PRO A 257 19.77 -3.06 -8.41
N PHE A 258 19.87 -4.10 -7.59
CA PHE A 258 19.40 -5.44 -7.95
C PHE A 258 17.89 -5.50 -8.21
N TYR A 259 17.07 -4.60 -7.65
CA TYR A 259 15.63 -4.55 -7.92
C TYR A 259 15.32 -4.21 -9.38
N ALA A 260 16.12 -3.36 -10.04
CA ALA A 260 15.95 -3.07 -11.46
C ALA A 260 16.27 -4.29 -12.33
N LEU A 261 17.35 -5.02 -11.99
CA LEU A 261 17.72 -6.25 -12.69
C LEU A 261 16.67 -7.35 -12.50
N LEU A 262 16.16 -7.49 -11.27
CA LEU A 262 15.13 -8.44 -10.91
C LEU A 262 13.80 -8.11 -11.60
N GLY A 263 13.41 -6.83 -11.63
CA GLY A 263 12.24 -6.37 -12.37
C GLY A 263 12.33 -6.69 -13.87
N SER A 264 13.50 -6.52 -14.48
CA SER A 264 13.73 -6.91 -15.87
C SER A 264 13.58 -8.43 -16.08
N LYS A 265 14.12 -9.26 -15.18
CA LYS A 265 13.98 -10.72 -15.25
C LYS A 265 12.54 -11.18 -15.02
N PHE A 266 11.81 -10.59 -14.08
CA PHE A 266 10.40 -10.91 -13.84
C PHE A 266 9.50 -10.52 -15.01
N ALA A 267 9.73 -9.34 -15.61
CA ALA A 267 9.01 -8.90 -16.80
C ALA A 267 9.24 -9.83 -18.01
N GLN A 268 10.40 -10.50 -18.07
CA GLN A 268 10.70 -11.51 -19.11
C GLN A 268 10.10 -12.88 -18.79
N SER A 269 9.96 -13.24 -17.51
CA SER A 269 9.47 -14.56 -17.10
C SER A 269 7.95 -14.70 -17.20
N ASP A 270 7.20 -13.64 -16.87
CA ASP A 270 5.74 -13.69 -16.83
C ASP A 270 5.14 -12.37 -17.31
N THR A 271 4.16 -12.45 -18.21
CA THR A 271 3.46 -11.29 -18.76
C THR A 271 2.70 -10.51 -17.70
N ARG A 272 2.32 -11.15 -16.58
CA ARG A 272 1.66 -10.49 -15.45
C ARG A 272 2.60 -9.52 -14.75
N TYR A 273 3.85 -9.91 -14.48
CA TYR A 273 4.83 -8.99 -13.89
C TYR A 273 5.15 -7.84 -14.83
N LYS A 274 5.20 -8.10 -16.15
CA LYS A 274 5.33 -7.03 -17.15
C LYS A 274 4.18 -6.03 -17.06
N PHE A 275 2.94 -6.51 -16.98
CA PHE A 275 1.76 -5.65 -16.85
C PHE A 275 1.75 -4.89 -15.51
N THR A 276 2.03 -5.56 -14.40
CA THR A 276 2.12 -4.92 -13.07
C THR A 276 3.22 -3.87 -13.01
N LEU A 277 4.41 -4.14 -13.57
CA LEU A 277 5.49 -3.16 -13.64
C LEU A 277 5.17 -1.99 -14.57
N GLN A 278 4.44 -2.23 -15.67
CA GLN A 278 3.93 -1.15 -16.51
C GLN A 278 2.97 -0.26 -15.74
N LEU A 279 2.01 -0.84 -15.02
CA LEU A 279 1.08 -0.09 -14.19
C LEU A 279 1.80 0.64 -13.05
N ALA A 280 2.71 0.00 -12.34
CA ALA A 280 3.50 0.62 -11.27
C ALA A 280 4.36 1.78 -11.78
N PHE A 281 5.00 1.61 -12.95
CA PHE A 281 5.70 2.70 -13.61
C PHE A 281 4.75 3.83 -13.95
N TRP A 282 3.58 3.53 -14.53
CA TRP A 282 2.57 4.54 -14.87
C TRP A 282 2.00 5.24 -13.65
N ASP A 283 1.84 4.54 -12.54
CA ASP A 283 1.36 5.08 -11.27
C ASP A 283 2.38 6.05 -10.67
N ILE A 284 3.66 5.65 -10.66
CA ILE A 284 4.77 6.54 -10.27
C ILE A 284 4.85 7.72 -11.23
N PHE A 285 4.75 7.47 -12.54
CA PHE A 285 4.78 8.51 -13.56
C PHE A 285 3.65 9.52 -13.28
N LYS A 286 2.40 9.08 -13.10
CA LYS A 286 1.25 9.94 -12.76
C LYS A 286 1.41 10.69 -11.43
N GLN A 287 1.96 10.06 -10.39
CA GLN A 287 2.19 10.70 -9.09
C GLN A 287 3.35 11.71 -9.11
N VAL A 288 4.38 11.45 -9.90
CA VAL A 288 5.57 12.32 -10.01
C VAL A 288 5.31 13.49 -10.95
N LEU A 289 4.36 13.36 -11.89
CA LEU A 289 4.07 14.37 -12.91
C LEU A 289 2.99 15.36 -12.46
N ASP A 290 3.15 15.86 -11.24
CA ASP A 290 2.79 17.24 -11.01
C ASP A 290 4.04 18.10 -11.26
N PHE A 291 4.18 18.59 -12.49
CA PHE A 291 5.34 19.40 -12.89
C PHE A 291 5.40 20.76 -12.20
N THR A 292 4.39 21.12 -11.42
CA THR A 292 4.35 22.36 -10.64
C THR A 292 5.32 22.33 -9.46
N GLU A 293 5.52 21.16 -8.83
CA GLU A 293 6.37 21.01 -7.62
C GLU A 293 7.18 19.69 -7.63
N LEU A 294 8.26 19.65 -8.42
CA LEU A 294 9.15 18.48 -8.45
C LEU A 294 10.20 18.51 -7.32
N SER A 295 10.21 17.46 -6.50
CA SER A 295 11.30 17.24 -5.53
C SER A 295 12.65 17.00 -6.23
N PRO A 296 13.81 17.31 -5.60
CA PRO A 296 15.13 17.09 -6.21
C PRO A 296 15.38 15.64 -6.64
N SER A 297 14.86 14.67 -5.87
CA SER A 297 14.94 13.24 -6.19
C SER A 297 14.11 12.87 -7.42
N ALA A 298 12.92 13.47 -7.56
CA ALA A 298 12.06 13.29 -8.73
C ALA A 298 12.69 13.89 -9.99
N VAL A 299 13.31 15.07 -9.90
CA VAL A 299 14.05 15.68 -11.02
C VAL A 299 15.20 14.78 -11.47
N LEU A 300 15.97 14.22 -10.52
CA LEU A 300 17.06 13.32 -10.86
C LEU A 300 16.57 12.04 -11.53
N PHE A 301 15.48 11.45 -11.00
CA PHE A 301 14.83 10.29 -11.59
C PHE A 301 14.37 10.56 -13.03
N LEU A 302 13.61 11.65 -13.25
CA LEU A 302 13.12 12.03 -14.57
C LEU A 302 14.26 12.34 -15.56
N LYS A 303 15.36 12.96 -15.09
CA LYS A 303 16.57 13.14 -15.93
C LYS A 303 17.14 11.81 -16.40
N VAL A 304 17.29 10.83 -15.51
CA VAL A 304 17.81 9.51 -15.86
C VAL A 304 16.85 8.78 -16.81
N VAL A 305 15.54 8.84 -16.55
CA VAL A 305 14.53 8.19 -17.40
C VAL A 305 14.52 8.81 -18.79
N PHE A 306 14.43 10.15 -18.91
CA PHE A 306 14.42 10.82 -20.21
C PHE A 306 15.75 10.70 -20.94
N GLU A 307 16.90 10.71 -20.25
CA GLU A 307 18.19 10.43 -20.89
C GLU A 307 18.19 9.04 -21.52
N LYS A 308 17.70 8.02 -20.80
CA LYS A 308 17.60 6.66 -21.34
C LYS A 308 16.60 6.54 -22.49
N LEU A 309 15.45 7.20 -22.41
CA LEU A 309 14.45 7.21 -23.48
C LEU A 309 14.97 7.91 -24.75
N LEU A 310 15.62 9.06 -24.61
CA LEU A 310 16.16 9.82 -25.74
C LEU A 310 17.35 9.11 -26.41
N LEU A 311 18.05 8.23 -25.70
CA LEU A 311 19.19 7.46 -26.21
C LEU A 311 18.82 6.06 -26.74
N ILE A 312 17.53 5.73 -26.87
CA ILE A 312 17.09 4.48 -27.55
C ILE A 312 17.64 4.46 -28.99
N GLU A 313 18.12 3.32 -29.48
CA GLU A 313 18.80 3.23 -30.79
C GLU A 313 17.94 3.78 -31.94
N ASP A 314 16.69 3.33 -32.01
CA ASP A 314 15.73 3.72 -33.03
C ASP A 314 14.98 5.02 -32.68
N GLU A 315 15.04 5.99 -33.60
CA GLU A 315 14.40 7.30 -33.47
C GLU A 315 12.86 7.21 -33.56
N SER A 316 12.34 6.30 -34.40
CA SER A 316 10.89 6.16 -34.57
C SER A 316 10.23 5.65 -33.29
N THR A 317 10.90 4.73 -32.58
CA THR A 317 10.50 4.25 -31.25
C THR A 317 10.45 5.39 -30.23
N VAL A 318 11.41 6.32 -30.24
CA VAL A 318 11.40 7.48 -29.33
C VAL A 318 10.13 8.31 -29.54
N LEU A 319 9.81 8.64 -30.80
CA LEU A 319 8.62 9.43 -31.14
C LEU A 319 7.33 8.73 -30.70
N VAL A 320 7.20 7.43 -31.00
CA VAL A 320 6.01 6.64 -30.62
C VAL A 320 5.84 6.58 -29.10
N VAL A 321 6.93 6.47 -28.32
CA VAL A 321 6.87 6.46 -26.85
C VAL A 321 6.35 7.80 -26.32
N PHE A 322 6.92 8.93 -26.78
CA PHE A 322 6.49 10.25 -26.33
C PHE A 322 5.08 10.62 -26.82
N GLU A 323 4.70 10.21 -28.03
CA GLU A 323 3.35 10.35 -28.55
C GLU A 323 2.34 9.58 -27.68
N ARG A 324 2.65 8.32 -27.31
CA ARG A 324 1.80 7.53 -26.41
C ARG A 324 1.69 8.12 -25.00
N ILE A 325 2.77 8.70 -24.49
CA ILE A 325 2.75 9.42 -23.21
C ILE A 325 1.82 10.63 -23.30
N ALA A 326 1.91 11.40 -24.38
CA ALA A 326 1.17 12.64 -24.57
C ALA A 326 -0.30 12.46 -24.99
N LEU A 327 -0.70 11.31 -25.51
CA LEU A 327 -2.07 10.99 -25.92
C LEU A 327 -2.93 10.37 -24.81
N GLN A 328 -2.46 10.31 -23.56
CA GLN A 328 -3.25 9.76 -22.46
C GLN A 328 -4.44 10.64 -22.07
N LYS A 329 -5.60 10.01 -21.85
CA LYS A 329 -6.91 10.67 -21.60
C LYS A 329 -7.00 11.53 -20.33
N VAL A 330 -6.03 11.45 -19.41
CA VAL A 330 -6.07 12.14 -18.12
C VAL A 330 -5.00 13.25 -18.11
N LYS A 331 -5.42 14.51 -17.97
CA LYS A 331 -4.55 15.71 -17.93
C LYS A 331 -3.65 15.91 -19.17
N THR A 332 -4.17 15.65 -20.36
CA THR A 332 -3.46 15.74 -21.65
C THR A 332 -2.66 17.05 -21.86
N PRO A 333 -3.19 18.26 -21.58
CA PRO A 333 -2.45 19.50 -21.82
C PRO A 333 -1.34 19.72 -20.78
N ALA A 334 -1.67 19.61 -19.49
CA ALA A 334 -0.73 19.86 -18.40
C ALA A 334 0.46 18.88 -18.41
N LEU A 335 0.21 17.61 -18.78
CA LEU A 335 1.25 16.61 -18.94
C LEU A 335 2.18 16.94 -20.12
N ARG A 336 1.63 17.37 -21.26
CA ARG A 336 2.43 17.77 -22.45
C ARG A 336 3.29 18.98 -22.14
N ASP A 337 2.68 20.03 -21.62
CA ASP A 337 3.36 21.29 -21.29
C ASP A 337 4.43 21.05 -20.22
N GLY A 338 4.12 20.25 -19.21
CA GLY A 338 5.07 19.90 -18.16
C GLY A 338 6.27 19.09 -18.67
N ILE A 339 6.08 18.13 -19.58
CA ILE A 339 7.20 17.41 -20.23
C ILE A 339 8.04 18.39 -21.05
N THR A 340 7.41 19.28 -21.84
CA THR A 340 8.12 20.30 -22.63
C THR A 340 8.95 21.22 -21.73
N VAL A 341 8.35 21.77 -20.67
CA VAL A 341 9.03 22.63 -19.69
C VAL A 341 10.19 21.89 -19.03
N PHE A 342 10.00 20.63 -18.63
CA PHE A 342 11.07 19.83 -18.03
C PHE A 342 12.23 19.60 -19.00
N LEU A 343 11.96 19.26 -20.26
CA LEU A 343 13.00 19.11 -21.27
C LEU A 343 13.77 20.41 -21.48
N HIS A 344 13.08 21.55 -21.51
CA HIS A 344 13.71 22.88 -21.64
C HIS A 344 14.56 23.28 -20.44
N GLN A 345 14.09 23.05 -19.22
CA GLN A 345 14.76 23.48 -18.00
C GLN A 345 15.87 22.53 -17.56
N HIS A 346 15.69 21.21 -17.76
CA HIS A 346 16.53 20.20 -17.13
C HIS A 346 17.33 19.33 -18.09
N MET A 347 16.89 19.19 -19.34
CA MET A 347 17.55 18.31 -20.33
C MET A 347 18.33 19.08 -21.39
N LEU A 348 17.77 20.14 -21.98
CA LEU A 348 18.46 20.95 -22.99
C LEU A 348 19.72 21.67 -22.47
N PRO A 349 19.79 22.13 -21.21
CA PRO A 349 21.01 22.66 -20.60
C PRO A 349 21.99 21.57 -20.16
N TYR A 350 21.55 20.31 -20.10
CA TYR A 350 22.38 19.19 -19.65
C TYR A 350 23.41 18.81 -20.71
N LYS A 351 24.66 18.57 -20.26
CA LYS A 351 25.71 18.01 -21.13
C LYS A 351 25.46 16.52 -21.29
N PHE A 352 24.63 16.16 -22.27
CA PHE A 352 24.49 14.78 -22.71
C PHE A 352 25.87 14.19 -23.06
N LYS A 353 26.07 12.91 -22.74
CA LYS A 353 27.29 12.19 -23.14
C LYS A 353 27.44 12.07 -24.66
N ASP A 354 26.31 12.08 -25.39
CA ASP A 354 26.23 11.99 -26.84
C ASP A 354 25.42 13.19 -27.39
N SER A 355 25.87 13.81 -28.48
CA SER A 355 25.22 14.95 -29.13
C SER A 355 23.82 14.61 -29.67
N LYS A 356 23.53 13.31 -29.88
CA LYS A 356 22.21 12.78 -30.27
C LYS A 356 21.10 13.12 -29.26
N GLY A 357 21.40 13.11 -27.98
CA GLY A 357 20.39 13.34 -26.92
C GLY A 357 19.78 14.74 -26.99
N LYS A 358 20.60 15.76 -27.28
CA LYS A 358 20.15 17.15 -27.40
C LYS A 358 19.29 17.37 -28.64
N PHE A 359 19.63 16.74 -29.76
CA PHE A 359 18.84 16.81 -30.99
C PHE A 359 17.46 16.17 -30.80
N ARG A 360 17.43 14.96 -30.22
CA ARG A 360 16.18 14.24 -29.96
C ARG A 360 15.30 14.93 -28.92
N ALA A 361 15.88 15.56 -27.89
CA ALA A 361 15.11 16.39 -26.95
C ALA A 361 14.36 17.53 -27.65
N LYS A 362 15.03 18.25 -28.56
CA LYS A 362 14.39 19.31 -29.37
C LYS A 362 13.29 18.75 -30.28
N MET A 363 13.53 17.60 -30.89
CA MET A 363 12.54 16.93 -31.74
C MET A 363 11.28 16.53 -30.95
N VAL A 364 11.46 15.99 -29.73
CA VAL A 364 10.34 15.66 -28.84
C VAL A 364 9.58 16.92 -28.42
N CYS A 365 10.26 18.02 -28.04
CA CYS A 365 9.57 19.29 -27.77
C CYS A 365 8.72 19.75 -28.97
N ALA A 366 9.29 19.71 -30.18
CA ALA A 366 8.57 20.10 -31.40
C ALA A 366 7.34 19.22 -31.67
N LEU A 367 7.43 17.90 -31.40
CA LEU A 367 6.29 16.99 -31.49
C LEU A 367 5.20 17.35 -30.47
N LEU A 368 5.58 17.59 -29.21
CA LEU A 368 4.64 17.94 -28.15
C LEU A 368 3.92 19.27 -28.45
N ASP A 369 4.66 20.28 -28.91
CA ASP A 369 4.12 21.58 -29.33
C ASP A 369 3.18 21.46 -30.53
N ALA A 370 3.52 20.61 -31.51
CA ALA A 370 2.67 20.36 -32.68
C ALA A 370 1.37 19.64 -32.32
N MET A 371 1.40 18.76 -31.33
CA MET A 371 0.20 18.07 -30.83
C MET A 371 -0.67 18.96 -29.92
N GLY A 372 -0.12 19.99 -29.27
CA GLY A 372 -0.89 20.96 -28.51
C GLY A 372 -1.68 21.94 -29.39
N LYS A 373 -1.31 22.09 -30.66
CA LYS A 373 -1.99 22.95 -31.65
C LYS A 373 -3.11 22.27 -32.44
N LYS A 374 -3.29 20.96 -32.26
CA LYS A 374 -4.39 20.15 -32.83
C LYS A 374 -5.38 19.84 -31.73
#